data_AF-A0A368GIG6-F1
#
_entry.id   AF-A0A368GIG6-F1
#
_cell.length_a   1.000
_cell.length_b   1.000
_cell.length_c   1.000
_cell.angle_alpha   90.00
_cell.angle_beta   90.00
_cell.angle_gamma   90.00
#
_symmetry.space_group_name_H-M   'P 1'
#
loop_
_entity.id
_entity.type
_entity.pdbx_description
1 polymer ?
#
loop_
_entity_poly.entity_id
_entity_poly.type
_entity_poly.pdbx_seq_one_letter_code
_entity_poly.pdbx_strand_id
1 'polypeptide(L)' 'MPMRLDEGWNQIQFNLADFTKRAYGTNYVETLRIQVHANCRLRRIYFADRLYTEDELPAEFKLYLPIRGRSSLPMSRSPS' A
#
# COMPACT_ATOMS: atom_id res chain seq x y z
N MET A 1 -5.17 -17.16 -9.39
CA MET A 1 -6.40 -16.33 -9.41
C MET A 1 -6.10 -15.08 -10.23
N PRO A 2 -6.87 -14.79 -11.31
CA PRO A 2 -6.63 -13.59 -12.11
C PRO A 2 -6.97 -12.33 -11.31
N MET A 3 -6.09 -11.34 -11.35
CA MET A 3 -6.30 -10.03 -10.71
C MET A 3 -6.74 -9.02 -11.76
N ARG A 4 -7.78 -8.24 -11.45
CA ARG A 4 -8.14 -7.05 -12.22
C ARG A 4 -7.52 -5.85 -11.51
N LEU A 5 -6.85 -5.02 -12.27
CA LEU A 5 -6.19 -3.80 -11.80
C LEU A 5 -6.84 -2.63 -12.51
N ASP A 6 -7.10 -1.54 -11.77
CA ASP A 6 -7.61 -0.31 -12.35
C ASP A 6 -6.45 0.56 -12.85
N GLU A 7 -6.75 1.61 -13.61
CA GLU A 7 -5.74 2.55 -14.08
C GLU A 7 -5.11 3.32 -12.91
N GLY A 8 -3.79 3.26 -12.79
CA GLY A 8 -3.03 4.02 -11.78
C GLY A 8 -2.43 3.17 -10.65
N TRP A 9 -2.38 3.73 -9.44
CA TRP A 9 -1.87 3.05 -8.25
C TRP A 9 -2.98 2.23 -7.60
N ASN A 10 -2.83 0.91 -7.59
CA ASN A 10 -3.78 0.00 -6.96
C ASN A 10 -3.26 -0.48 -5.60
N GLN A 11 -4.14 -0.46 -4.59
CA GLN A 11 -3.88 -1.16 -3.33
C GLN A 11 -4.51 -2.55 -3.40
N ILE A 12 -3.67 -3.58 -3.53
CA ILE A 12 -4.12 -4.97 -3.59
C ILE A 12 -3.97 -5.58 -2.20
N GLN A 13 -5.06 -6.19 -1.70
CA GLN A 13 -5.08 -6.85 -0.40
C GLN A 13 -5.31 -8.36 -0.61
N PHE A 14 -4.43 -9.18 -0.05
CA PHE A 14 -4.56 -10.63 -0.09
C PHE A 14 -4.89 -11.16 1.29
N ASN A 15 -6.12 -11.67 1.47
CA ASN A 15 -6.46 -12.44 2.66
C ASN A 15 -5.92 -13.87 2.50
N LEU A 16 -4.69 -14.08 2.93
CA LEU A 16 -3.99 -15.36 2.82
C LEU A 16 -4.74 -16.50 3.53
N ALA A 17 -5.35 -16.22 4.69
CA ALA A 17 -6.13 -17.20 5.45
C ALA A 17 -7.35 -17.71 4.70
N ASP A 18 -8.10 -16.80 4.08
CA ASP A 18 -9.25 -17.17 3.26
C ASP A 18 -8.85 -17.92 2.00
N PHE A 19 -7.72 -17.54 1.39
CA PHE A 19 -7.25 -18.18 0.17
C PHE A 19 -6.77 -19.61 0.41
N THR A 20 -6.00 -19.86 1.47
CA THR A 20 -5.56 -21.24 1.80
C THR A 20 -6.76 -22.11 2.17
N LYS A 21 -7.72 -21.56 2.93
CA LYS A 21 -8.91 -22.29 3.33
C LYS A 21 -9.80 -22.67 2.16
N ARG A 22 -9.99 -21.76 1.19
CA ARG A 22 -10.81 -22.04 0.00
C ARG A 22 -10.11 -22.92 -1.03
N ALA A 23 -8.79 -22.77 -1.19
CA ALA A 23 -8.05 -23.54 -2.18
C ALA A 23 -7.71 -24.95 -1.71
N TYR A 24 -7.38 -25.13 -0.42
CA TYR A 24 -6.84 -26.38 0.12
C TYR A 24 -7.61 -26.94 1.32
N GLY A 25 -8.61 -26.21 1.84
CA GLY A 25 -9.35 -26.62 3.04
C GLY A 25 -8.55 -26.50 4.34
N THR A 26 -7.34 -25.92 4.30
CA THR A 26 -6.42 -25.83 5.45
C THR A 26 -6.27 -24.41 5.96
N ASN A 27 -5.87 -24.28 7.22
CA ASN A 27 -5.62 -22.99 7.85
C ASN A 27 -4.25 -22.42 7.43
N TYR A 28 -4.21 -21.11 7.22
CA TYR A 28 -2.97 -20.38 7.02
C TYR A 28 -2.18 -20.29 8.34
N VAL A 29 -0.86 -20.50 8.26
CA VAL A 29 0.05 -20.44 9.42
C VAL A 29 1.09 -19.35 9.20
N GLU A 30 1.90 -19.49 8.15
CA GLU A 30 2.96 -18.55 7.83
C GLU A 30 3.18 -18.41 6.32
N THR A 31 3.79 -17.28 5.91
CA THR A 31 4.27 -17.08 4.54
C THR A 31 5.77 -17.24 4.51
N LEU A 32 6.26 -18.25 3.78
CA LEU A 32 7.70 -18.53 3.68
C LEU A 32 8.43 -17.61 2.69
N ARG A 33 7.79 -17.26 1.57
CA ARG A 33 8.41 -16.48 0.50
C ARG A 33 7.38 -15.68 -0.30
N ILE A 34 7.72 -14.44 -0.60
CA ILE A 34 7.02 -13.62 -1.59
C ILE A 34 7.91 -13.49 -2.83
N GLN A 35 7.31 -13.67 -4.00
CA GLN A 35 7.95 -13.41 -5.28
C GLN A 35 7.11 -12.40 -6.05
N VAL A 36 7.76 -11.35 -6.55
CA VAL A 36 7.14 -10.37 -7.43
C VAL A 36 7.85 -10.40 -8.77
N HIS A 37 7.07 -10.58 -9.84
CA HIS A 37 7.57 -10.62 -11.21
C HIS A 37 7.72 -9.21 -11.81
N ALA A 38 8.40 -9.12 -12.95
CA ALA A 38 8.66 -7.88 -13.67
C ALA A 38 7.36 -7.16 -14.12
N ASN A 39 7.50 -5.94 -14.66
CA ASN A 39 6.40 -5.09 -15.14
C ASN A 39 5.40 -4.66 -14.06
N CYS A 40 5.88 -4.45 -12.82
CA CYS A 40 5.08 -3.83 -11.77
C CYS A 40 5.86 -2.70 -11.09
N ARG A 41 5.15 -1.64 -10.67
CA ARG A 41 5.72 -0.56 -9.86
C ARG A 41 5.20 -0.70 -8.45
N LEU A 42 6.06 -1.15 -7.55
CA LEU A 42 5.72 -1.31 -6.13
C LEU A 42 6.04 -0.02 -5.39
N ARG A 43 5.13 0.42 -4.52
CA ARG A 43 5.42 1.47 -3.54
C ARG A 43 5.76 0.85 -2.19
N ARG A 44 4.93 -0.10 -1.72
CA ARG A 44 5.06 -0.76 -0.42
C ARG A 44 4.42 -2.15 -0.45
N ILE A 45 5.03 -3.08 0.27
CA ILE A 45 4.48 -4.39 0.62
C ILE A 45 4.58 -4.50 2.14
N TYR A 46 3.48 -4.84 2.79
CA TYR A 46 3.42 -5.03 4.23
C TYR A 46 2.50 -6.20 4.58
N PHE A 47 2.78 -6.85 5.71
CA PHE A 47 1.87 -7.81 6.31
C PHE A 47 1.03 -7.09 7.37
N ALA A 48 -0.25 -7.44 7.44
CA ALA A 48 -1.15 -6.97 8.48
C ALA A 48 -1.94 -8.16 9.03
N ASP A 49 -2.08 -8.20 10.35
CA ASP A 49 -2.85 -9.24 11.05
C ASP A 49 -4.37 -9.07 10.84
N ARG A 50 -4.80 -7.83 10.53
CA ARG A 50 -6.20 -7.46 10.28
C ARG A 50 -6.32 -6.56 9.06
N LEU A 51 -7.51 -6.54 8.47
CA LEU A 51 -7.86 -5.64 7.37
C LEU A 51 -8.01 -4.22 7.93
N TYR A 52 -6.92 -3.45 7.95
CA TYR A 52 -6.98 -2.03 8.31
C TYR A 52 -7.54 -1.22 7.14
N THR A 53 -8.63 -0.49 7.37
CA THR A 53 -9.18 0.49 6.43
C THR A 53 -8.28 1.73 6.37
N GLU A 54 -8.30 2.47 5.25
CA GLU A 54 -7.39 3.62 5.00
C GLU A 54 -7.33 4.65 6.15
N ASP A 55 -8.37 4.76 6.97
CA ASP A 55 -8.48 5.70 8.08
C ASP A 55 -7.61 5.35 9.30
N GLU A 56 -7.30 4.07 9.51
CA GLU A 56 -6.47 3.60 10.62
C GLU A 56 -4.98 3.50 10.25
N LEU A 57 -4.65 3.65 8.97
CA LEU A 57 -3.26 3.65 8.52
C LEU A 57 -2.59 5.01 8.83
N PRO A 58 -1.40 5.02 9.46
CA PRO A 58 -0.63 6.25 9.69
C PRO A 58 -0.46 7.04 8.39
N ALA A 59 -0.43 8.38 8.46
CA ALA A 59 -0.43 9.28 7.29
C ALA A 59 0.68 8.99 6.26
N GLU A 60 1.75 8.32 6.67
CA GLU A 60 2.80 7.87 5.76
C GLU A 60 2.32 6.82 4.76
N PHE A 61 1.33 5.98 5.09
CA PHE A 61 0.82 4.85 4.28
C PHE A 61 -0.38 5.19 3.40
N LYS A 62 -0.93 6.41 3.52
CA LYS A 62 -1.99 6.89 2.63
C LYS A 62 -1.41 7.11 1.23
N LEU A 63 -2.11 6.61 0.21
CA LEU A 63 -1.67 6.66 -1.20
C LEU A 63 -1.48 8.11 -1.69
N TYR A 64 -2.12 9.08 -1.04
CA TYR A 64 -2.00 10.50 -1.31
C TYR A 64 -0.96 11.18 -0.43
N LEU A 65 0.17 11.54 -1.02
CA LEU A 65 0.83 12.78 -0.66
C LEU A 65 0.86 13.64 -1.93
N PRO A 66 0.05 14.69 -2.06
CA PRO A 66 0.38 15.72 -3.03
C PRO A 66 1.73 16.28 -2.55
N ILE A 67 2.78 16.10 -3.35
CA ILE A 67 4.03 16.84 -3.20
C ILE A 67 3.70 18.30 -3.55
N ARG A 68 3.00 19.01 -2.66
CA ARG A 68 2.95 20.47 -2.62
C ARG A 68 3.82 20.93 -1.47
N GLY A 69 5.10 20.62 -1.60
CA GLY A 69 6.16 21.07 -0.71
C GLY A 69 7.32 21.63 -1.53
N ARG A 70 7.06 22.45 -2.54
CA ARG A 70 8.08 23.32 -3.13
C ARG A 70 7.62 24.77 -3.07
N SER A 71 8.13 25.43 -2.03
CA SER A 71 8.50 26.84 -1.95
C SER A 71 7.44 27.89 -2.26
N SER A 72 6.74 28.33 -1.22
CA SER A 72 6.43 29.75 -1.05
C SER A 72 6.89 30.19 0.35
N LEU A 73 8.20 30.36 0.52
CA LEU A 73 8.73 31.20 1.58
C LEU A 73 8.43 32.64 1.17
N PRO A 74 7.60 33.41 1.88
CA PRO A 74 7.52 34.84 1.63
C PRO A 74 8.88 35.44 2.00
N MET A 75 9.54 35.99 0.98
CA MET A 75 10.76 36.78 1.10
C MET A 75 10.53 37.87 2.15
N SER A 76 11.20 37.76 3.30
CA SER A 76 11.21 38.81 4.31
C SER A 76 11.88 40.05 3.71
N ARG A 77 11.09 41.06 3.32
CA ARG A 77 11.65 42.39 3.06
C ARG A 77 11.97 43.03 4.40
N SER A 78 13.25 43.35 4.58
CA SER A 78 13.81 44.18 5.64
C SER A 78 13.22 45.59 5.59
N PRO A 79 12.86 46.22 6.72
CA PRO A 79 12.66 47.66 6.75
C PRO A 79 14.02 48.35 6.94
N SER A 80 14.29 49.30 6.04
CA SER A 80 15.25 50.38 6.19
C SER A 80 14.71 51.48 7.10
#